data_AF-A0A918KNF7-F1
#
_entry.id   AF-A0A918KNF7-F1
#
_cell.length_a   1.000
_cell.length_b   1.000
_cell.length_c   1.000
_cell.angle_alpha   90.00
_cell.angle_beta   90.00
_cell.angle_gamma   90.00
#
_symmetry.space_group_name_H-M   'P 1'
#
loop_
_entity.id
_entity.type
_entity.pdbx_description
1 polymer ?
#
loop_
_entity_poly.entity_id
_entity_poly.type
_entity_poly.pdbx_seq_one_letter_code
_entity_poly.pdbx_strand_id
1 'polypeptide(L)'
;MDPANHLPHQLIDPTPDLRPFVHHLLHTHNPSPEPYSLHVPPSGSIYLSYNYGGHQVMEFDDRPLYPLPRLFVGGQLQRQMPWTEIPGQSGLAGVEFTATGYWKLV
;
A
#
# COMPACT_ATOMS: atom_id res chain seq x y z
N MET A 1 -14.87 -16.10 -6.56
CA MET A 1 -14.53 -14.70 -6.88
C MET A 1 -13.59 -14.71 -8.06
N ASP A 2 -13.81 -13.82 -9.03
CA ASP A 2 -13.06 -13.77 -10.28
C ASP A 2 -11.66 -13.14 -10.05
N PRO A 3 -10.55 -13.84 -10.35
CA PRO A 3 -9.19 -13.30 -10.22
C PRO A 3 -8.85 -12.15 -11.19
N ALA A 4 -9.77 -11.74 -12.06
CA ALA A 4 -9.54 -10.73 -13.09
C ALA A 4 -9.60 -9.25 -12.64
N ASN A 5 -10.01 -8.95 -11.39
CA ASN A 5 -10.21 -7.56 -10.93
C ASN A 5 -9.07 -6.99 -10.07
N HIS A 6 -7.83 -7.44 -10.29
CA HIS A 6 -6.67 -6.84 -9.65
C HIS A 6 -6.26 -5.56 -10.38
N LEU A 7 -6.42 -4.41 -9.72
CA LEU A 7 -5.83 -3.16 -10.20
C LEU A 7 -4.31 -3.27 -10.17
N PRO A 8 -3.62 -3.12 -11.31
CA PRO A 8 -2.17 -3.23 -11.33
C PRO A 8 -1.54 -2.05 -10.59
N HIS A 9 -0.56 -2.35 -9.73
CA HIS A 9 0.34 -1.32 -9.20
C HIS A 9 1.19 -0.78 -10.34
N GLN A 10 1.22 0.54 -10.50
CA GLN A 10 2.20 1.20 -11.36
C GLN A 10 3.51 1.35 -10.59
N LEU A 11 4.57 0.75 -11.09
CA LEU A 11 5.93 1.01 -10.61
C LEU A 11 6.44 2.32 -11.23
N ILE A 12 7.03 3.16 -10.39
CA ILE A 12 7.63 4.44 -10.77
C ILE A 12 9.11 4.37 -10.40
N ASP A 13 9.97 4.74 -11.33
CA ASP A 13 11.41 4.81 -11.06
C ASP A 13 11.71 5.98 -10.12
N PRO A 14 12.48 5.76 -9.04
CA PRO A 14 12.94 6.86 -8.20
C PRO A 14 13.89 7.77 -8.99
N THR A 15 13.79 9.07 -8.69
CA THR A 15 14.73 10.07 -9.21
C THR A 15 16.17 9.73 -8.81
N PRO A 16 17.20 10.19 -9.55
CA PRO A 16 18.60 9.89 -9.23
C PRO A 16 18.98 10.14 -7.77
N ASP A 17 18.48 11.22 -7.17
CA ASP A 17 18.76 11.59 -5.78
C ASP A 17 18.14 10.63 -4.76
N LEU A 18 17.07 9.93 -5.11
CA LEU A 18 16.36 8.99 -4.25
C LEU A 18 16.84 7.55 -4.36
N ARG A 19 17.49 7.17 -5.48
CA ARG A 19 17.97 5.79 -5.72
C ARG A 19 18.84 5.19 -4.61
N PRO A 20 19.66 5.93 -3.85
CA PRO A 20 20.39 5.35 -2.72
C PRO A 20 19.48 4.89 -1.57
N PHE A 21 18.29 5.49 -1.46
CA PHE A 21 17.40 5.35 -0.30
C PHE A 21 16.09 4.62 -0.63
N VAL A 22 15.70 4.57 -1.90
CA VAL A 22 14.43 4.03 -2.38
C VAL A 22 14.68 3.01 -3.48
N HIS A 23 14.16 1.79 -3.29
CA HIS A 23 14.19 0.74 -4.30
C HIS A 23 13.07 0.91 -5.32
N HIS A 24 11.84 1.05 -4.83
CA HIS A 24 10.65 1.14 -5.68
C HIS A 24 9.68 2.20 -5.16
N LEU A 25 9.06 2.92 -6.09
CA LEU A 25 7.84 3.68 -5.83
C LEU A 25 6.68 2.94 -6.48
N LEU A 26 5.58 2.80 -5.75
CA LEU A 26 4.35 2.22 -6.29
C LEU A 26 3.21 3.21 -6.20
N HIS A 27 2.36 3.22 -7.22
CA HIS A 27 1.15 4.01 -7.24
C HIS A 27 -0.01 3.18 -7.78
N THR A 28 -1.13 3.26 -7.09
CA THR A 28 -2.41 2.69 -7.53
C THR A 28 -3.46 3.77 -7.43
N HIS A 29 -4.28 3.88 -8.45
CA HIS A 29 -5.44 4.76 -8.44
C HIS A 29 -6.62 4.01 -9.02
N ASN A 30 -7.71 3.95 -8.25
CA ASN A 30 -8.98 3.43 -8.70
C ASN A 30 -10.03 4.56 -8.71
N PRO A 31 -10.47 5.01 -9.89
CA PRO A 31 -11.55 5.98 -10.01
C PRO A 31 -12.95 5.35 -9.91
N SER A 32 -13.05 4.01 -9.85
CA SER A 32 -14.34 3.31 -9.77
C SER A 32 -15.02 3.55 -8.42
N PRO A 33 -16.34 3.85 -8.39
CA PRO A 33 -17.10 3.89 -7.15
C PRO A 33 -17.42 2.49 -6.60
N GLU A 34 -17.14 1.43 -7.34
CA GLU A 34 -17.46 0.06 -6.95
C GLU A 34 -16.45 -0.49 -5.93
N PRO A 35 -16.92 -1.20 -4.88
CA PRO A 35 -16.04 -1.87 -3.94
C PRO A 35 -15.13 -2.88 -4.63
N TYR A 36 -13.89 -2.97 -4.16
CA TYR A 36 -12.92 -3.92 -4.69
C TYR A 36 -11.91 -4.32 -3.63
N SER A 37 -11.16 -5.39 -3.92
CA SER A 37 -10.12 -5.90 -3.02
C SER A 37 -8.77 -5.94 -3.72
N LEU A 38 -7.71 -5.70 -2.97
CA LEU A 38 -6.33 -5.81 -3.47
C LEU A 38 -5.39 -6.39 -2.41
N HIS A 39 -4.31 -7.00 -2.86
CA HIS A 39 -3.19 -7.36 -2.00
C HIS A 39 -2.29 -6.15 -1.81
N VAL A 40 -1.98 -5.82 -0.56
CA VAL A 40 -0.97 -4.81 -0.28
C VAL A 40 0.41 -5.49 -0.31
N PRO A 41 1.39 -4.95 -1.05
CA PRO A 41 2.71 -5.55 -1.16
C PRO A 41 3.38 -5.79 0.21
N PRO A 42 4.12 -6.91 0.38
CA PRO A 42 4.76 -7.26 1.64
C PRO A 42 6.22 -6.81 1.61
N SER A 43 6.60 -5.71 2.21
CA SER A 43 8.02 -5.44 2.51
C SER A 43 8.15 -4.17 3.34
N GLY A 44 9.39 -3.81 3.71
CA GLY A 44 9.80 -2.57 4.40
C GLY A 44 9.49 -1.28 3.62
N SER A 45 8.26 -1.20 3.14
CA SER A 45 7.66 -0.12 2.42
C SER A 45 6.73 0.63 3.37
N ILE A 46 6.71 1.96 3.22
CA ILE A 46 5.69 2.81 3.83
C ILE A 46 4.69 3.11 2.73
N TYR A 47 3.41 2.94 3.02
CA TYR A 47 2.32 3.27 2.11
C TYR A 47 1.39 4.29 2.73
N LEU A 48 0.90 5.19 1.88
CA LEU A 48 -0.18 6.12 2.15
C LEU A 48 -1.37 5.68 1.30
N SER A 49 -2.44 5.24 1.95
CA SER A 49 -3.73 4.96 1.30
C SER A 49 -4.71 6.07 1.61
N TYR A 50 -5.43 6.53 0.58
CA TYR A 50 -6.53 7.47 0.71
C TYR A 50 -7.78 6.93 0.00
N ASN A 51 -8.90 6.87 0.73
CA ASN A 51 -10.16 6.28 0.28
C ASN A 51 -11.28 7.31 0.36
N TYR A 52 -11.97 7.53 -0.76
CA TYR A 52 -13.05 8.50 -0.86
C TYR A 52 -14.41 7.89 -0.52
N GLY A 53 -14.61 6.60 -0.81
CA GLY A 53 -15.88 5.88 -0.61
C GLY A 53 -16.21 5.56 0.85
N GLY A 54 -15.22 5.54 1.74
CA GLY A 54 -15.45 5.13 3.13
C GLY A 54 -14.20 4.59 3.82
N HIS A 55 -14.40 3.94 4.96
CA HIS A 55 -13.32 3.29 5.69
C HIS A 55 -12.89 2.03 4.93
N GLN A 56 -11.59 1.86 4.74
CA GLN A 56 -11.06 0.59 4.24
C GLN A 56 -10.99 -0.41 5.39
N VAL A 57 -11.06 -1.69 5.06
CA VAL A 57 -10.79 -2.76 6.02
C VAL A 57 -9.58 -3.55 5.55
N MET A 58 -8.76 -3.99 6.50
CA MET A 58 -7.55 -4.76 6.22
C MET A 58 -7.53 -6.02 7.07
N GLU A 59 -7.19 -7.14 6.45
CA GLU A 59 -7.03 -8.43 7.12
C GLU A 59 -5.59 -8.90 7.06
N PHE A 60 -5.16 -9.50 8.16
CA PHE A 60 -3.85 -10.12 8.29
C PHE A 60 -4.04 -11.56 8.77
N ASP A 61 -3.96 -12.53 7.88
CA ASP A 61 -4.04 -13.97 8.19
C ASP A 61 -5.21 -14.34 9.14
N ASP A 62 -4.90 -14.69 10.38
CA ASP A 62 -5.83 -15.10 11.44
C ASP A 62 -6.45 -13.92 12.19
N ARG A 63 -6.05 -12.68 11.88
CA ARG A 63 -6.56 -11.49 12.54
C ARG A 63 -7.82 -11.00 11.84
N PRO A 64 -8.85 -10.62 12.61
CA PRO A 64 -10.08 -10.08 12.05
C PRO A 64 -9.84 -8.78 11.28
N LEU A 65 -10.78 -8.44 10.41
CA LEU A 65 -10.81 -7.18 9.69
C LEU A 65 -10.79 -5.98 10.62
N TYR A 66 -9.78 -5.11 10.46
CA TYR A 66 -9.71 -3.85 11.19
C TYR A 66 -10.15 -2.68 10.30
N PRO A 67 -11.07 -1.81 10.76
CA PRO A 67 -11.38 -0.59 10.05
C PRO A 67 -10.21 0.38 10.16
N LEU A 68 -9.74 0.87 9.02
CA LEU A 68 -8.74 1.91 8.94
C LEU A 68 -9.41 3.24 8.51
N PRO A 69 -8.88 4.38 8.98
CA PRO A 69 -9.38 5.68 8.56
C PRO A 69 -9.23 5.86 7.04
N ARG A 70 -10.01 6.80 6.49
CA ARG A 70 -9.98 7.13 5.06
C ARG A 70 -8.60 7.51 4.56
N LEU A 71 -7.81 8.18 5.40
CA LEU A 71 -6.40 8.47 5.18
C LEU A 71 -5.58 7.67 6.18
N PHE A 72 -4.77 6.75 5.69
CA PHE A 72 -3.99 5.85 6.54
C PHE A 72 -2.56 5.73 6.00
N VAL A 73 -1.61 5.86 6.92
CA VAL A 73 -0.20 5.53 6.68
C VAL A 73 0.07 4.20 7.35
N GLY A 74 0.47 3.21 6.57
CA GLY A 74 0.86 1.91 7.07
C GLY A 74 2.28 1.57 6.65
N GLY A 75 2.88 0.68 7.41
CA GLY A 75 4.14 0.04 7.08
C GLY A 75 4.13 -1.34 7.70
N GLN A 76 4.75 -2.30 7.02
CA GLN A 76 4.72 -3.68 7.46
C GLN A 76 6.12 -4.28 7.43
N LEU A 77 6.51 -4.94 8.54
CA LEU A 77 7.76 -5.69 8.65
C LEU A 77 7.57 -7.20 8.47
N GLN A 78 6.33 -7.63 8.21
CA GLN A 78 5.99 -9.03 7.94
C GLN A 78 6.09 -9.34 6.45
N ARG A 79 6.53 -10.56 6.12
CA ARG A 79 6.68 -11.05 4.74
C ARG A 79 5.36 -11.42 4.05
N GLN A 80 4.24 -11.33 4.75
CA GLN A 80 2.92 -11.73 4.25
C GLN A 80 2.22 -10.58 3.53
N MET A 81 1.47 -10.84 2.46
CA MET A 81 0.64 -9.81 1.82
C MET A 81 -0.72 -9.73 2.51
N PRO A 82 -1.05 -8.68 3.28
CA PRO A 82 -2.41 -8.51 3.75
C PRO A 82 -3.31 -8.20 2.57
N TRP A 83 -4.59 -8.51 2.73
CA TRP A 83 -5.61 -8.09 1.79
C TRP A 83 -6.38 -6.92 2.37
N THR A 84 -6.85 -6.04 1.49
CA THR A 84 -7.72 -4.93 1.88
C THR A 84 -8.95 -4.87 0.99
N GLU A 85 -10.11 -4.65 1.61
CA GLU A 85 -11.35 -4.28 0.93
C GLU A 85 -11.52 -2.77 1.02
N ILE A 86 -11.74 -2.17 -0.14
CA ILE A 86 -11.88 -0.74 -0.31
C ILE A 86 -13.27 -0.45 -0.86
N PRO A 87 -14.08 0.41 -0.21
CA PRO A 87 -15.49 0.63 -0.57
C PRO A 87 -15.69 1.48 -1.84
N GLY A 88 -14.71 1.56 -2.74
CA GLY A 88 -14.80 2.33 -3.98
C GLY A 88 -13.55 3.16 -4.26
N GLN A 89 -13.77 4.42 -4.64
CA GLN A 89 -12.70 5.31 -5.12
C GLN A 89 -11.55 5.44 -4.13
N SER A 90 -10.33 5.30 -4.64
CA SER A 90 -9.14 5.28 -3.79
C SER A 90 -7.85 5.56 -4.56
N GLY A 91 -6.82 5.91 -3.81
CA GLY A 91 -5.45 5.84 -4.28
C GLY A 91 -4.51 5.37 -3.18
N LEU A 92 -3.38 4.84 -3.63
CA LEU A 92 -2.33 4.30 -2.79
C LEU A 92 -0.99 4.73 -3.38
N ALA A 93 -0.14 5.33 -2.56
CA ALA A 93 1.24 5.61 -2.87
C ALA A 93 2.13 4.84 -1.89
N GLY A 94 3.07 4.07 -2.38
CA GLY A 94 4.00 3.29 -1.55
C GLY A 94 5.44 3.56 -1.93
N VAL A 95 6.31 3.52 -0.93
CA VAL A 95 7.75 3.74 -1.05
C VAL A 95 8.46 2.59 -0.38
N GLU A 96 9.19 1.79 -1.15
CA GLU A 96 10.09 0.76 -0.62
C GLU A 96 11.46 1.35 -0.33
N PHE A 97 11.86 1.39 0.94
CA PHE A 97 13.14 1.95 1.33
C PHE A 97 14.26 0.91 1.25
N THR A 98 15.42 1.34 0.80
CA THR A 98 16.68 0.60 0.98
C THR A 98 16.98 0.51 2.47
N ALA A 99 17.22 -0.70 2.99
CA ALA A 99 17.62 -0.85 4.37
C ALA A 99 19.01 -0.23 4.59
N THR A 100 19.07 0.90 5.29
CA THR A 100 20.32 1.64 5.56
C THR A 100 20.93 1.37 6.95
N GLY A 101 20.25 0.57 7.79
CA GLY A 101 20.57 0.45 9.22
C GLY A 101 20.08 1.65 10.03
N TYR A 102 20.57 1.82 11.26
CA TYR A 102 20.28 3.02 12.05
C TYR A 102 21.16 4.19 11.57
N TRP A 103 20.61 5.07 10.74
CA TRP A 103 21.20 6.38 10.50
C TRP A 103 20.82 7.31 11.66
N LYS A 104 21.79 7.62 12.51
CA LYS A 104 21.67 8.75 13.43
C LYS A 104 22.02 9.99 12.61
N LEU A 105 21.06 10.91 12.44
CA LEU A 105 21.38 12.27 12.00
C LEU A 105 22.41 12.80 13.02
N VAL A 106 23.64 13.00 12.56
CA VAL A 106 24.69 13.71 13.29
C VAL A 106 24.39 15.19 13.31
#